data_AF-A0A971FLD3-F1
#
_entry.id   AF-A0A971FLD3-F1
#
_cell.length_a   1.000
_cell.length_b   1.000
_cell.length_c   1.000
_cell.angle_alpha   90.00
_cell.angle_beta   90.00
_cell.angle_gamma   90.00
#
_symmetry.space_group_name_H-M   'P 1'
#
loop_
_entity.id
_entity.type
_entity.pdbx_description
1 polymer ?
#
loop_
_entity_poly.entity_id
_entity_poly.type
_entity_poly.pdbx_seq_one_letter_code
_entity_poly.pdbx_strand_id
1 'polypeptide(L)' 'MKKGQNKMRSEYTFDYSKAVRGKYHKRLLAENSSIIVLEPDIAEAFQNSEAVNTALRSLLKLANTTQHLTNQPRG' A
#
# COMPACT_ATOMS: atom_id res chain seq x y z
N MET A 1 -20.71 29.29 0.44
CA MET A 1 -20.54 27.85 0.11
C MET A 1 -20.53 27.71 -1.42
N LYS A 2 -19.37 27.63 -2.08
CA LYS A 2 -19.30 27.44 -3.55
C LYS A 2 -19.21 25.95 -3.86
N LYS A 3 -20.29 25.40 -4.43
CA LYS A 3 -20.39 24.04 -4.96
C LYS A 3 -19.48 23.96 -6.20
N GLY A 4 -18.25 23.50 -6.03
CA GLY A 4 -17.33 23.25 -7.14
C GLY A 4 -17.88 22.12 -7.99
N GLN A 5 -18.42 22.45 -9.16
CA GLN A 5 -18.82 21.46 -10.16
C GLN A 5 -17.56 20.75 -10.64
N ASN A 6 -17.30 19.55 -10.12
CA ASN A 6 -16.23 18.67 -10.59
C ASN A 6 -16.62 18.07 -11.95
N LYS A 7 -16.70 18.91 -12.98
CA LYS A 7 -16.95 18.49 -14.35
C LYS A 7 -15.69 17.80 -14.86
N MET A 8 -15.87 16.59 -15.40
CA MET A 8 -14.81 15.89 -16.12
C MET A 8 -14.25 16.81 -17.21
N ARG A 9 -12.92 16.76 -17.39
CA ARG A 9 -12.23 17.53 -18.42
C ARG A 9 -12.72 17.15 -19.81
N SER A 10 -12.73 18.08 -20.75
CA SER A 10 -13.28 17.91 -22.10
C SER A 10 -12.59 16.81 -22.91
N GLU A 11 -11.33 16.53 -22.63
CA GLU A 11 -10.56 15.45 -23.26
C GLU A 11 -11.01 14.04 -22.83
N TYR A 12 -11.78 13.91 -21.74
CA TYR A 12 -12.29 12.62 -21.29
C TYR A 12 -13.55 12.23 -22.05
N THR A 13 -13.38 11.47 -23.14
CA THR A 13 -14.46 10.78 -23.84
C THR A 13 -14.40 9.29 -23.50
N PHE A 14 -15.35 8.79 -22.71
CA PHE A 14 -15.40 7.38 -22.31
C PHE A 14 -16.35 6.59 -23.23
N ASP A 15 -15.80 5.64 -23.98
CA ASP A 15 -16.57 4.66 -24.74
C ASP A 15 -16.87 3.43 -23.86
N TYR A 16 -18.03 3.44 -23.19
CA TYR A 16 -18.45 2.34 -22.31
C TYR A 16 -18.92 1.09 -23.07
N SER A 17 -19.05 1.13 -24.40
CA SER A 17 -19.41 -0.08 -25.18
C SER A 17 -18.33 -1.17 -25.10
N LYS A 18 -17.08 -0.77 -24.83
CA LYS A 18 -15.92 -1.65 -24.62
C LYS A 18 -15.67 -1.96 -23.14
N ALA A 19 -16.51 -1.48 -22.24
CA ALA A 19 -16.30 -1.69 -20.81
C ALA A 19 -16.56 -3.15 -20.43
N VAL A 20 -15.57 -3.79 -19.80
CA VAL A 20 -15.67 -5.17 -19.31
C VAL A 20 -15.75 -5.15 -17.78
N ARG A 21 -16.85 -5.67 -17.24
CA ARG A 21 -17.03 -5.77 -15.78
C ARG A 21 -15.92 -6.63 -15.19
N GLY A 22 -15.18 -6.05 -14.24
CA GLY A 22 -14.13 -6.76 -13.52
C GLY A 22 -12.92 -7.18 -14.36
N LYS A 23 -12.57 -6.44 -15.42
CA LYS A 23 -11.41 -6.74 -16.31
C LYS A 23 -10.13 -7.19 -15.58
N TYR A 24 -9.86 -6.67 -14.38
CA TYR A 24 -8.69 -7.01 -13.56
C TYR A 24 -9.03 -7.66 -12.21
N HIS A 25 -10.30 -8.02 -11.96
CA HIS A 25 -10.74 -8.49 -10.65
C HIS A 25 -10.03 -9.80 -10.24
N LYS A 26 -9.88 -10.75 -11.17
CA LYS A 26 -9.22 -12.04 -10.90
C LYS A 26 -7.75 -11.86 -10.59
N ARG A 27 -7.09 -10.92 -11.29
CA ARG A 27 -5.68 -10.61 -11.12
C ARG A 27 -5.40 -10.00 -9.75
N LEU A 28 -6.21 -9.01 -9.35
CA LEU A 28 -6.08 -8.36 -8.04
C LEU A 28 -6.34 -9.34 -6.88
N LEU A 29 -7.30 -10.26 -7.05
CA LEU A 29 -7.57 -11.32 -6.07
C LEU A 29 -6.40 -12.32 -5.97
N ALA A 30 -5.81 -12.71 -7.10
CA ALA A 30 -4.69 -13.66 -7.13
C ALA A 30 -3.39 -13.05 -6.59
N GLU A 31 -3.13 -11.77 -6.89
CA GLU A 31 -1.92 -11.06 -6.48
C GLU A 31 -1.95 -10.59 -5.01
N ASN A 32 -3.05 -10.84 -4.27
CA ASN A 32 -3.27 -10.38 -2.89
C ASN A 32 -2.87 -8.91 -2.71
N SER A 33 -3.29 -8.06 -3.65
CA SER A 33 -2.88 -6.66 -3.75
C SER A 33 -3.49 -5.84 -2.59
N SER A 34 -2.87 -5.93 -1.41
CA SER A 34 -3.26 -5.11 -0.25
C SER A 34 -2.72 -3.70 -0.45
N ILE A 35 -3.63 -2.74 -0.63
CA ILE A 35 -3.28 -1.32 -0.70
C ILE A 35 -3.10 -0.84 0.74
N ILE A 36 -1.87 -0.45 1.09
CA ILE A 36 -1.53 0.07 2.40
C ILE A 36 -1.23 1.57 2.23
N VAL A 37 -2.03 2.40 2.88
CA VAL A 37 -1.84 3.85 2.90
C VAL A 37 -0.92 4.18 4.06
N LEU A 38 0.16 4.92 3.77
CA LEU A 38 1.06 5.44 4.80
C LEU A 38 0.54 6.79 5.28
N GLU A 39 0.79 7.10 6.55
CA GLU A 39 0.57 8.45 7.07
C GLU A 39 1.51 9.45 6.35
N PRO A 40 1.10 10.72 6.19
CA PRO A 40 1.83 11.71 5.40
C PRO A 40 3.28 11.92 5.85
N ASP A 41 3.52 11.92 7.16
CA ASP A 41 4.84 12.07 7.77
C ASP A 41 5.78 10.91 7.39
N ILE A 42 5.27 9.68 7.38
CA ILE A 42 6.01 8.49 6.96
C ILE A 42 6.24 8.53 5.45
N ALA A 43 5.24 8.93 4.67
CA ALA A 43 5.38 9.05 3.22
C ALA A 43 6.41 10.12 2.81
N GLU A 44 6.55 11.21 3.58
CA GLU A 44 7.60 12.21 3.38
C GLU A 44 9.00 11.67 3.72
N ALA A 45 9.10 10.82 4.74
CA ALA A 45 10.37 10.23 5.16
C ALA A 45 10.91 9.17 4.18
N PHE A 46 10.04 8.47 3.45
CA PHE A 46 10.42 7.37 2.56
C PHE A 46 10.06 7.63 1.09
N GLN A 47 11.07 7.59 0.22
CA GLN A 47 10.90 7.86 -1.21
C GLN A 47 10.10 6.79 -1.98
N ASN A 48 10.13 5.53 -1.55
CA ASN A 48 9.44 4.43 -2.22
C ASN A 48 9.08 3.28 -1.27
N SER A 49 8.28 2.33 -1.78
CA SER A 49 7.82 1.14 -1.04
C SER A 49 8.95 0.18 -0.66
N GLU A 50 10.05 0.13 -1.42
CA GLU A 50 11.20 -0.73 -1.11
C GLU A 50 11.92 -0.25 0.16
N ALA A 51 12.11 1.06 0.31
CA ALA A 51 12.72 1.65 1.49
C ALA A 51 11.90 1.38 2.77
N VAL A 52 10.57 1.54 2.68
CA VAL A 52 9.63 1.24 3.79
C VAL A 52 9.72 -0.23 4.20
N ASN A 53 9.63 -1.13 3.22
CA ASN A 53 9.67 -2.57 3.48
C ASN A 53 11.01 -3.01 4.09
N THR A 54 12.11 -2.41 3.66
CA THR A 54 13.44 -2.71 4.20
C THR A 54 13.56 -2.28 5.66
N ALA A 55 13.07 -1.08 6.01
CA ALA A 55 13.06 -0.61 7.38
C ALA A 55 12.20 -1.52 8.29
N LEU A 56 10.99 -1.87 7.85
CA LEU A 56 10.09 -2.76 8.60
C LEU A 56 10.70 -4.15 8.81
N ARG A 57 11.36 -4.73 7.79
CA ARG A 57 12.05 -6.03 7.92
C ARG A 57 13.21 -5.98 8.92
N SER A 58 13.98 -4.90 8.92
CA SER A 58 15.05 -4.70 9.91
C SER A 58 14.51 -4.64 11.33
N LEU A 59 13.38 -3.94 11.53
CA LEU A 59 12.71 -3.86 12.83
C LEU A 59 12.19 -5.23 13.28
N LEU A 60 11.55 -5.99 12.38
CA LEU A 60 11.10 -7.36 12.68
C LEU A 60 12.26 -8.28 13.06
N LYS A 61 13.40 -8.17 12.37
CA LYS A 61 14.60 -8.95 12.70
C LYS A 61 15.12 -8.63 14.10
N LEU A 62 15.14 -7.35 14.48
CA LEU A 62 15.55 -6.89 15.81
C LEU A 62 14.57 -7.36 16.90
N ALA A 63 13.27 -7.29 16.63
CA ALA A 63 12.24 -7.78 17.54
C ALA A 63 12.38 -9.29 17.77
N ASN A 64 12.64 -10.07 16.71
CA ASN A 64 12.83 -11.51 16.83
C ASN A 64 14.10 -11.85 17.63
N THR A 65 15.24 -11.20 17.38
CA THR A 65 16.47 -11.46 18.15
C THR A 65 16.30 -11.12 19.62
N THR A 66 15.63 -10.01 19.94
CA THR A 66 15.37 -9.63 21.33
C THR A 66 14.39 -10.58 22.02
N GLN A 67 13.33 -11.03 21.33
CA GLN A 67 12.40 -12.04 21.86
C GLN A 67 13.09 -13.39 22.12
N HIS A 68 14.01 -13.82 21.26
CA HIS A 68 14.78 -15.04 21.49
C HIS A 68 15.70 -14.93 22.71
N LEU A 69 16.29 -13.74 22.96
CA LEU A 69 17.12 -13.50 24.15
C LEU A 69 16.32 -13.49 25.45
N THR A 70 15.03 -13.12 25.42
CA THR A 70 14.15 -13.14 26.60
C THR A 70 13.50 -14.49 26.86
N ASN A 71 13.30 -15.32 25.83
CA ASN A 71 12.72 -16.67 25.95
C ASN A 71 13.75 -17.78 26.21
N GLN A 72 15.03 -17.46 26.33
CA GLN A 72 16.07 -18.44 26.62
C GLN A 72 16.29 -18.53 28.14
N PRO A 73 15.98 -19.68 28.79
CA PRO A 73 16.29 -19.85 30.21
C PRO A 73 17.81 -19.81 30.37
N ARG A 74 18.31 -18.83 31.12
CA ARG A 74 19.70 -18.82 31.57
C ARG A 74 19.85 -19.94 32.60
N GLY A 75 20.32 -21.09 32.14
CA GLY A 75 20.89 -22.14 32.99
C GLY A 75 22.31 -21.79 33.38
#